data_AF-W9V128-F1
#
_entry.id   AF-W9V128-F1
#
_cell.length_a   1.000
_cell.length_b   1.000
_cell.length_c   1.000
_cell.angle_alpha   90.00
_cell.angle_beta   90.00
_cell.angle_gamma   90.00
#
_symmetry.space_group_name_H-M   'P 1'
#
loop_
_entity.id
_entity.type
_entity.pdbx_description
1 polymer ?
#
loop_
_entity_poly.entity_id
_entity_poly.type
_entity_poly.pdbx_seq_one_letter_code
_entity_poly.pdbx_strand_id
1 'polypeptide(L)'
;MAPERIIELFVWRWSLEVTFEETRRHLGVETQRQWSDLAIARTTPGLLALFSLVCLMVYQWRERWDTLARSTAWYLKPQATFSDCLALVRRTLWAEDNYSDSTSEPDRVLISAKRLDRLLDQLAATA
;
A
#
# COMPACT_ATOMS: atom_id res chain seq x y z
N MET A 1 12.94 -1.57 35.20
CA MET A 1 11.92 -1.23 34.19
C MET A 1 10.67 -0.84 34.96
N ALA A 2 10.11 0.35 34.73
CA ALA A 2 8.91 0.77 35.45
C ALA A 2 7.69 -0.04 34.96
N PRO A 3 6.69 -0.34 35.82
CA PRO A 3 5.50 -1.11 35.44
C PRO A 3 4.77 -0.58 34.20
N GLU A 4 4.73 0.75 34.04
CA GLU A 4 4.09 1.44 32.92
C GLU A 4 4.76 1.07 31.60
N ARG A 5 6.10 0.97 31.60
CA ARG A 5 6.87 0.63 30.40
C ARG A 5 6.62 -0.80 29.92
N ILE A 6 6.33 -1.72 30.85
CA ILE A 6 5.98 -3.11 30.49
C ILE A 6 4.64 -3.14 29.74
N ILE A 7 3.66 -2.36 30.22
CA ILE A 7 2.34 -2.25 29.59
C ILE A 7 2.45 -1.64 28.20
N GLU A 8 3.21 -0.56 28.02
CA GLU A 8 3.44 0.06 26.71
C GLU A 8 4.02 -0.93 25.70
N LEU A 9 5.05 -1.69 26.08
CA LEU A 9 5.67 -2.69 25.22
C LEU A 9 4.70 -3.84 24.88
N PHE A 10 3.87 -4.25 25.83
CA PHE A 10 2.85 -5.27 25.58
C PHE A 10 1.79 -4.80 24.58
N VAL A 11 1.38 -3.53 24.66
CA VAL A 11 0.42 -2.93 23.72
C VAL A 11 0.97 -2.91 22.28
N TRP A 12 2.28 -2.69 22.10
CA TRP A 12 2.90 -2.69 20.77
C TRP A 12 2.79 -4.02 20.02
N ARG A 13 2.55 -5.13 20.73
CA ARG A 13 2.32 -6.44 20.12
C ARG A 13 1.11 -6.44 19.16
N TRP A 14 0.08 -5.63 19.44
CA TRP A 14 -1.12 -5.58 18.58
C TRP A 14 -0.82 -5.13 17.16
N SER A 15 0.17 -4.26 16.96
CA SER A 15 0.60 -3.83 15.61
C SER A 15 1.04 -4.99 14.73
N LEU A 16 1.52 -6.08 15.33
CA LEU A 16 1.95 -7.29 14.63
C LEU A 16 0.74 -8.06 14.06
N GLU A 17 -0.34 -8.16 14.83
CA GLU A 17 -1.58 -8.80 14.36
C GLU A 17 -2.22 -8.00 13.20
N VAL A 18 -2.21 -6.67 13.28
CA VAL A 18 -2.64 -5.79 12.17
C VAL A 18 -1.78 -6.01 10.92
N THR A 19 -0.48 -6.14 11.09
CA THR A 19 0.44 -6.42 9.97
C THR A 19 0.08 -7.75 9.28
N PHE A 20 -0.21 -8.80 10.04
CA PHE A 20 -0.62 -10.09 9.46
C PHE A 20 -1.99 -10.03 8.80
N GLU A 21 -2.95 -9.32 9.36
CA GLU A 21 -4.26 -9.13 8.74
C GLU A 21 -4.15 -8.39 7.41
N GLU A 22 -3.46 -7.25 7.39
CA GLU A 22 -3.25 -6.43 6.19
C GLU A 22 -2.45 -7.19 5.13
N THR A 23 -1.42 -7.94 5.53
CA THR A 23 -0.61 -8.75 4.61
C THR A 23 -1.44 -9.86 3.95
N ARG A 24 -2.30 -10.55 4.71
CA ARG A 24 -3.19 -11.57 4.13
C ARG A 24 -4.21 -10.94 3.19
N ARG A 25 -4.82 -9.84 3.61
CA ARG A 25 -5.85 -9.14 2.83
C ARG A 25 -5.33 -8.54 1.53
N HIS A 26 -4.16 -7.91 1.56
CA HIS A 26 -3.68 -7.08 0.45
C HIS A 26 -2.52 -7.67 -0.34
N LEU A 27 -1.76 -8.59 0.26
CA LEU A 27 -0.61 -9.25 -0.40
C LEU A 27 -0.85 -10.76 -0.63
N GLY A 28 -1.99 -11.30 -0.18
CA GLY A 28 -2.40 -12.67 -0.49
C GLY A 28 -1.64 -13.75 0.29
N VAL A 29 -1.04 -13.42 1.44
CA VAL A 29 -0.54 -14.45 2.37
C VAL A 29 -1.71 -15.37 2.78
N GLU A 30 -1.45 -16.68 2.87
CA GLU A 30 -2.43 -17.77 3.06
C GLU A 30 -3.35 -18.06 1.88
N THR A 31 -3.30 -17.25 0.81
CA THR A 31 -4.04 -17.49 -0.44
C THR A 31 -3.17 -18.04 -1.57
N GLN A 32 -1.89 -18.33 -1.30
CA GLN A 32 -0.98 -18.85 -2.31
C GLN A 32 -1.39 -20.27 -2.77
N ARG A 33 -1.53 -20.46 -4.09
CA ARG A 33 -1.86 -21.77 -4.70
C ARG A 33 -0.64 -22.66 -4.96
N GLN A 34 0.38 -22.56 -4.12
CA GLN A 34 1.60 -23.36 -4.25
C GLN A 34 1.39 -24.75 -3.64
N TRP A 35 1.85 -25.79 -4.35
CA TRP A 35 1.61 -27.20 -3.99
C TRP A 35 2.71 -27.83 -3.12
N SER A 36 3.66 -27.02 -2.64
CA SER A 36 4.78 -27.49 -1.82
C SER A 36 5.01 -26.56 -0.62
N ASP A 37 5.16 -27.17 0.56
CA ASP A 37 5.48 -26.46 1.80
C ASP A 37 6.71 -25.56 1.66
N LEU A 38 7.69 -26.00 0.87
CA LEU A 38 8.93 -25.25 0.63
C LEU A 38 8.68 -23.97 -0.19
N ALA A 39 7.71 -23.98 -1.11
CA ALA A 39 7.34 -22.79 -1.87
C ALA A 39 6.57 -21.79 -0.99
N ILE A 40 5.74 -22.26 -0.06
CA ILE A 40 5.08 -21.41 0.93
C ILE A 40 6.14 -20.79 1.87
N ALA A 41 7.06 -21.59 2.39
CA ALA A 41 8.13 -21.14 3.28
C ALA A 41 9.05 -20.07 2.63
N ARG A 42 9.23 -20.10 1.30
CA ARG A 42 10.01 -19.11 0.55
C ARG A 42 9.24 -17.81 0.27
N THR A 43 7.95 -17.90 0.01
CA THR A 43 7.16 -16.75 -0.45
C THR A 43 6.65 -15.86 0.69
N THR A 44 6.27 -16.45 1.83
CA THR A 44 5.81 -15.69 3.02
C THR A 44 6.79 -14.62 3.49
N PRO A 45 8.10 -14.90 3.70
CA PRO A 45 9.05 -13.85 4.09
C PRO A 45 9.22 -12.79 3.01
N GLY A 46 9.12 -13.15 1.73
CA GLY A 46 9.14 -12.20 0.61
C GLY A 46 7.96 -11.23 0.64
N LEU A 47 6.76 -11.70 0.98
CA LEU A 47 5.57 -10.85 1.11
C LEU A 47 5.65 -9.92 2.32
N LEU A 48 6.23 -10.37 3.44
CA LEU A 48 6.50 -9.51 4.61
C LEU A 48 7.60 -8.48 4.32
N ALA A 49 8.60 -8.83 3.52
CA ALA A 49 9.59 -7.89 3.03
C ALA A 49 8.96 -6.83 2.10
N LEU A 50 8.05 -7.24 1.21
CA LEU A 50 7.29 -6.31 0.37
C LEU A 50 6.42 -5.36 1.18
N PHE A 51 5.73 -5.86 2.22
CA PHE A 51 5.00 -5.01 3.17
C PHE A 51 5.90 -3.92 3.76
N SER A 52 7.08 -4.32 4.22
CA SER A 52 8.05 -3.41 4.82
C SER A 52 8.56 -2.38 3.81
N LEU A 53 8.85 -2.81 2.57
CA LEU A 53 9.30 -1.93 1.50
C LEU A 53 8.25 -0.87 1.15
N VAL A 54 6.98 -1.27 1.02
CA VAL A 54 5.87 -0.34 0.75
C VAL A 54 5.79 0.73 1.84
N CYS A 55 5.85 0.33 3.12
CA CYS A 55 5.86 1.28 4.24
C CYS A 55 7.05 2.25 4.19
N LEU A 56 8.26 1.76 3.86
CA LEU A 56 9.46 2.58 3.76
C LEU A 56 9.41 3.56 2.57
N MET A 57 8.88 3.14 1.42
CA MET A 57 8.71 4.00 0.24
C MET A 57 7.77 5.16 0.57
N VAL A 58 6.63 4.86 1.18
CA VAL A 58 5.66 5.87 1.59
C VAL A 58 6.23 6.80 2.65
N TYR A 59 7.00 6.28 3.62
CA TYR A 59 7.69 7.10 4.61
C TYR A 59 8.66 8.10 3.97
N GLN A 60 9.40 7.71 2.93
CA GLN A 60 10.26 8.62 2.17
C GLN A 60 9.49 9.65 1.36
N TRP A 61 8.31 9.29 0.84
CA TRP A 61 7.47 10.19 0.05
C TRP A 61 6.50 11.03 0.87
N ARG A 62 6.53 10.95 2.20
CA ARG A 62 5.57 11.63 3.09
C ARG A 62 5.50 13.14 2.86
N GLU A 63 6.61 13.75 2.46
CA GLU A 63 6.69 15.21 2.22
C GLU A 63 6.12 15.61 0.84
N ARG A 64 5.98 14.66 -0.08
CA ARG A 64 5.44 14.89 -1.43
C ARG A 64 3.91 14.76 -1.48
N TRP A 65 3.29 14.12 -0.49
CA TRP A 65 1.87 13.80 -0.49
C TRP A 65 1.21 14.24 0.82
N ASP A 66 0.52 15.38 0.78
CA ASP A 66 -0.17 15.96 1.95
C ASP A 66 -1.32 15.10 2.49
N THR A 67 -1.95 14.29 1.63
CA THR A 67 -3.15 13.50 1.99
C THR A 67 -2.98 12.03 1.67
N LEU A 68 -2.45 11.28 2.64
CA LEU A 68 -2.27 9.83 2.53
C LEU A 68 -3.51 9.05 3.00
N ALA A 69 -4.24 9.55 3.99
CA ALA A 69 -5.42 8.88 4.52
C ALA A 69 -6.63 9.08 3.61
N ARG A 70 -7.05 8.03 2.90
CA ARG A 70 -8.34 8.06 2.18
C ARG A 70 -9.45 7.85 3.21
N SER A 71 -10.22 8.91 3.44
CA SER A 71 -11.42 8.82 4.29
C SER A 71 -12.62 8.39 3.46
N THR A 72 -13.44 7.52 4.04
CA THR A 72 -14.74 7.18 3.46
C THR A 72 -15.79 8.19 3.94
N ALA A 73 -16.92 8.29 3.24
CA ALA A 73 -17.99 9.20 3.64
C ALA A 73 -18.54 8.92 5.06
N TRP A 74 -18.35 7.70 5.56
CA TRP A 74 -18.86 7.25 6.86
C TRP A 74 -17.83 7.32 8.00
N TYR A 75 -16.54 7.43 7.69
CA TYR A 75 -15.50 7.43 8.71
C TYR A 75 -14.31 8.31 8.33
N LEU A 76 -14.04 9.29 9.21
CA LEU A 76 -12.84 10.11 9.17
C LEU A 76 -11.67 9.30 9.73
N LYS A 77 -10.68 9.07 8.90
CA LYS A 77 -9.54 8.25 9.26
C LYS A 77 -8.35 9.17 9.58
N PRO A 78 -7.95 9.29 10.85
CA PRO A 78 -6.89 10.23 11.25
C PRO A 78 -5.49 9.75 10.84
N GLN A 79 -5.32 8.47 10.56
CA GLN A 79 -4.03 7.85 10.24
C GLN A 79 -4.16 6.98 8.99
N ALA A 80 -3.14 6.99 8.12
CA ALA A 80 -3.10 6.11 6.95
C ALA A 80 -2.95 4.64 7.38
N THR A 81 -3.62 3.71 6.68
CA THR A 81 -3.35 2.26 6.83
C THR A 81 -2.45 1.75 5.73
N PHE A 82 -2.01 0.50 5.85
CA PHE A 82 -1.24 -0.17 4.82
C PHE A 82 -1.96 -0.18 3.46
N SER A 83 -3.28 -0.37 3.41
CA SER A 83 -4.04 -0.25 2.15
C SER A 83 -3.86 1.11 1.45
N ASP A 84 -3.80 2.21 2.22
CA ASP A 84 -3.55 3.55 1.67
C ASP A 84 -2.12 3.66 1.14
N CYS A 85 -1.15 3.16 1.90
CA CYS A 85 0.25 3.10 1.49
C CYS A 85 0.43 2.31 0.19
N LEU A 86 -0.21 1.14 0.10
CA LEU A 86 -0.15 0.28 -1.07
C LEU A 86 -0.79 0.93 -2.29
N ALA A 87 -1.94 1.58 -2.11
CA ALA A 87 -2.59 2.33 -3.18
C ALA A 87 -1.70 3.48 -3.69
N LEU A 88 -1.02 4.20 -2.79
CA LEU A 88 -0.09 5.26 -3.18
C LEU A 88 1.06 4.71 -4.03
N VAL A 89 1.70 3.63 -3.57
CA VAL A 89 2.83 3.01 -4.30
C VAL A 89 2.40 2.49 -5.67
N ARG A 90 1.22 1.87 -5.79
CA ARG A 90 0.68 1.45 -7.09
C ARG A 90 0.43 2.63 -8.01
N ARG A 91 -0.21 3.69 -7.50
CA ARG A 91 -0.47 4.92 -8.28
C ARG A 91 0.83 5.52 -8.80
N THR A 92 1.86 5.64 -7.95
CA THR A 92 3.13 6.23 -8.37
C THR A 92 3.82 5.40 -9.44
N LEU A 93 3.87 4.07 -9.27
CA LEU A 93 4.49 3.18 -10.25
C LEU A 93 3.74 3.23 -11.59
N TRP A 94 2.40 3.18 -11.58
CA TRP A 94 1.62 3.23 -12.81
C TRP A 94 1.65 4.62 -13.48
N ALA A 95 1.75 5.69 -12.70
CA ALA A 95 1.88 7.04 -13.24
C ALA A 95 3.27 7.28 -13.86
N GLU A 96 4.32 6.57 -13.45
CA GLU A 96 5.62 6.64 -14.14
C GLU A 96 5.62 5.77 -15.41
N ASP A 97 4.99 4.59 -15.36
CA ASP A 97 4.98 3.62 -16.46
C ASP A 97 4.06 4.04 -17.64
N ASN A 98 2.95 4.75 -17.39
CA ASN A 98 2.04 5.18 -18.46
C ASN A 98 2.54 6.40 -19.27
N TYR A 99 3.52 7.14 -18.76
CA TYR A 99 3.97 8.40 -19.37
C TYR A 99 5.37 8.33 -19.97
N SER A 100 6.10 7.21 -19.82
CA SER A 100 7.46 7.07 -20.34
C SER A 100 7.56 7.20 -21.87
N ASP A 101 6.54 6.75 -22.60
CA ASP A 101 6.49 6.77 -24.06
C ASP A 101 5.51 7.81 -24.64
N SER A 102 4.83 8.60 -23.79
CA SER A 102 3.84 9.57 -24.27
C SER A 102 4.53 10.84 -24.79
N THR A 103 4.24 11.24 -26.02
CA THR A 103 4.79 12.46 -26.62
C THR A 103 4.18 13.70 -25.94
N SER A 104 5.01 14.71 -25.67
CA SER A 104 4.58 15.98 -25.03
C SER A 104 3.47 16.72 -25.80
N GLU A 105 3.34 16.47 -27.10
CA GLU A 105 2.28 17.00 -27.96
C GLU A 105 1.50 15.84 -28.59
N PRO A 106 0.42 15.36 -27.95
CA PRO A 106 -0.39 14.30 -28.51
C PRO A 106 -1.25 14.83 -29.65
N ASP A 107 -1.17 14.18 -30.80
CA ASP A 107 -1.95 14.49 -32.01
C ASP A 107 -3.47 14.41 -31.75
N ARG A 108 -3.89 13.62 -30.74
CA ARG A 108 -5.26 13.52 -30.23
C ARG A 108 -5.31 13.20 -28.73
N VAL A 109 -6.15 13.93 -27.99
CA VAL A 109 -6.46 13.64 -26.57
C VAL A 109 -7.73 12.80 -26.48
N LEU A 110 -7.57 11.48 -26.31
CA LEU A 110 -8.69 10.53 -26.16
C LEU A 110 -9.30 10.56 -24.75
N ILE A 111 -8.48 10.81 -23.73
CA ILE A 111 -8.88 10.84 -22.32
C ILE A 111 -8.26 12.08 -21.69
N SER A 112 -9.05 12.89 -21.00
CA SER A 112 -8.50 14.06 -20.29
C SER A 112 -7.62 13.62 -19.13
N ALA A 113 -6.54 14.37 -18.87
CA ALA A 113 -5.60 14.07 -17.77
C ALA A 113 -6.33 13.89 -16.42
N LYS A 114 -7.30 14.76 -16.12
CA LYS A 114 -8.14 14.66 -14.90
C LYS A 114 -8.93 13.34 -14.82
N ARG A 115 -9.42 12.83 -15.95
CA ARG A 115 -10.18 11.57 -15.98
C ARG A 115 -9.23 10.38 -15.81
N LEU A 116 -8.07 10.42 -16.45
CA LEU A 116 -7.02 9.41 -16.29
C LEU A 116 -6.52 9.35 -14.84
N ASP A 117 -6.24 10.50 -14.23
CA ASP A 117 -5.84 10.60 -12.83
C ASP A 117 -6.87 9.98 -11.87
N ARG A 118 -8.15 10.26 -12.11
CA ARG A 118 -9.24 9.69 -11.31
C ARG A 118 -9.34 8.18 -11.51
N LEU A 119 -9.15 7.68 -12.73
CA LEU A 119 -9.15 6.24 -12.99
C LEU A 119 -7.96 5.55 -12.32
N LEU A 120 -6.76 6.13 -12.40
CA LEU A 120 -5.56 5.65 -11.71
C LEU A 120 -5.78 5.64 -10.20
N ASP A 121 -6.37 6.69 -9.62
CA ASP A 121 -6.71 6.73 -8.20
C ASP A 121 -7.67 5.62 -7.78
N GLN A 122 -8.69 5.33 -8.59
CA GLN A 122 -9.67 4.31 -8.28
C GLN A 122 -9.07 2.91 -8.45
N LEU A 123 -8.35 2.65 -9.54
CA LEU A 123 -7.67 1.38 -9.79
C LEU A 123 -6.59 1.09 -8.74
N ALA A 124 -5.86 2.11 -8.29
CA ALA A 124 -4.84 1.91 -7.29
C ALA A 124 -5.46 1.55 -5.93
N ALA A 125 -6.70 2.00 -5.68
CA ALA A 125 -7.47 1.72 -4.48
C ALA A 125 -8.02 0.29 -4.40
N THR A 126 -8.22 -0.38 -5.53
CA THR A 126 -8.87 -1.70 -5.56
C THR A 126 -7.92 -2.75 -5.03
N ALA A 127 -8.32 -3.46 -3.97
CA ALA A 127 -7.55 -4.56 -3.38
C ALA A 127 -7.56 -5.80 -4.29
#